data_AF-A0A926L684-F1
#
_entry.id   AF-A0A926L684-F1
#
_cell.length_a   1.000
_cell.length_b   1.000
_cell.length_c   1.000
_cell.angle_alpha   90.00
_cell.angle_beta   90.00
_cell.angle_gamma   90.00
#
_symmetry.space_group_name_H-M   'P 1'
#
loop_
_entity.id
_entity.type
_entity.pdbx_description
1 polymer ?
#
loop_
_entity_poly.entity_id
_entity_poly.type
_entity_poly.pdbx_seq_one_letter_code
_entity_poly.pdbx_strand_id
1 'polypeptide(L)'
;MAHTFEELVQKRRAADQAHHRVEQLRDSYGPPTQQQWTRRQSTTYETAVRAWRDLDRDAQAAMTEYVKEGGQSLHKIEAKVRKAVQDGDQGM
;
A
#
# COMPACT_ATOMS: atom_id res chain seq x y z
N MET A 1 9.28 -20.02 -1.50
CA MET A 1 10.60 -19.36 -1.59
C MET A 1 10.56 -18.20 -0.63
N ALA A 2 11.67 -17.93 0.05
CA ALA A 2 11.80 -16.76 0.90
C ALA A 2 11.48 -15.49 0.09
N HIS A 3 10.57 -14.65 0.57
CA HIS A 3 10.38 -13.32 -0.02
C HIS A 3 11.69 -12.54 0.04
N THR A 4 12.09 -11.87 -1.03
CA THR A 4 13.32 -11.06 -1.00
C THR A 4 13.03 -9.65 -0.47
N PHE A 5 14.06 -8.96 0.04
CA PHE A 5 13.89 -7.57 0.47
C PHE A 5 13.38 -6.67 -0.67
N GLU A 6 13.86 -6.88 -1.90
CA GLU A 6 13.39 -6.15 -3.08
C GLU A 6 11.91 -6.41 -3.36
N GLU A 7 11.46 -7.67 -3.22
CA GLU A 7 10.04 -8.00 -3.36
C GLU A 7 9.17 -7.30 -2.31
N LEU A 8 9.64 -7.20 -1.05
CA LEU A 8 8.94 -6.43 0.00
C LEU A 8 8.81 -4.96 -0.38
N VAL A 9 9.86 -4.36 -0.95
CA VAL A 9 9.85 -2.98 -1.42
C VAL A 9 8.86 -2.80 -2.57
N GLN A 10 8.84 -3.70 -3.55
CA GLN A 10 7.89 -3.63 -4.67
C GLN A 10 6.44 -3.80 -4.21
N LYS A 11 6.15 -4.79 -3.34
CA LYS A 11 4.81 -5.00 -2.77
C LYS A 11 4.35 -3.79 -1.96
N ARG A 12 5.23 -3.22 -1.13
CA ARG A 12 4.91 -2.02 -0.35
C ARG A 12 4.67 -0.82 -1.26
N ARG A 13 5.50 -0.63 -2.28
CA ARG A 13 5.32 0.45 -3.27
C ARG A 13 3.98 0.35 -3.99
N ALA A 14 3.58 -0.85 -4.41
CA ALA A 14 2.28 -1.07 -5.04
C ALA A 14 1.12 -0.72 -4.09
N ALA A 15 1.22 -1.10 -2.81
CA ALA A 15 0.23 -0.73 -1.79
C ALA A 15 0.17 0.80 -1.59
N ASP A 16 1.32 1.48 -1.50
CA ASP A 16 1.39 2.94 -1.32
C ASP A 16 0.82 3.69 -2.55
N GLN A 17 1.09 3.21 -3.77
CA GLN A 17 0.50 3.76 -4.99
C GLN A 17 -1.02 3.58 -5.04
N ALA A 18 -1.52 2.40 -4.64
CA ALA A 18 -2.95 2.15 -4.57
C ALA A 18 -3.63 3.01 -3.51
N HIS A 19 -2.97 3.23 -2.36
CA HIS A 19 -3.43 4.16 -1.33
C HIS A 19 -3.53 5.60 -1.87
N HIS A 20 -2.48 6.08 -2.54
CA HIS A 20 -2.49 7.40 -3.15
C HIS A 20 -3.63 7.56 -4.17
N ARG A 21 -3.94 6.49 -4.94
CA ARG A 21 -5.10 6.51 -5.84
C ARG A 21 -6.44 6.64 -5.10
N VAL A 22 -6.59 5.97 -3.96
CA VAL A 22 -7.77 6.10 -3.08
C VAL A 22 -7.90 7.53 -2.56
N GLU A 23 -6.80 8.14 -2.14
CA GLU A 23 -6.78 9.54 -1.68
C GLU A 23 -7.15 10.51 -2.80
N GLN A 24 -6.55 10.35 -4.00
CA GLN A 24 -6.93 11.15 -5.16
C GLN A 24 -8.41 11.03 -5.52
N LEU A 25 -8.99 9.84 -5.42
CA LEU A 25 -10.42 9.62 -5.67
C LEU A 25 -11.27 10.36 -4.62
N ARG A 26 -10.89 10.26 -3.34
CA ARG A 26 -11.55 10.98 -2.25
C ARG A 26 -11.49 12.49 -2.47
N ASP A 27 -10.32 13.01 -2.83
CA ASP A 27 -10.10 14.44 -3.04
C ASP A 27 -10.85 14.94 -4.29
N SER A 28 -10.89 14.12 -5.35
CA SER A 28 -11.62 14.46 -6.59
C SER A 28 -13.14 14.41 -6.44
N TYR A 29 -13.67 13.50 -5.63
CA TYR A 29 -15.12 13.37 -5.40
C TYR A 29 -15.65 14.33 -4.33
N GLY A 30 -14.74 14.95 -3.57
CA GLY A 30 -15.05 15.84 -2.46
C GLY A 30 -15.42 15.06 -1.19
N PRO A 31 -15.43 15.74 -0.02
CA PRO A 31 -15.73 15.11 1.25
C PRO A 31 -17.12 14.46 1.20
N PRO A 32 -17.27 13.18 1.59
CA PRO A 32 -18.57 12.51 1.59
C PRO A 32 -19.60 13.19 2.51
N THR A 33 -19.13 14.03 3.45
CA THR A 33 -19.96 14.88 4.32
C THR A 33 -20.51 16.13 3.64
N GLN A 34 -19.94 16.56 2.50
CA GLN A 34 -20.33 17.76 1.76
C GLN A 34 -21.07 17.44 0.45
N GLN A 35 -20.77 16.30 -0.18
CA GLN A 35 -21.38 15.91 -1.46
C GLN A 35 -21.78 14.43 -1.41
N GLN A 36 -23.04 14.10 -1.72
CA GLN A 36 -23.42 12.71 -1.97
C GLN A 36 -22.75 12.24 -3.26
N TRP A 37 -21.85 11.27 -3.13
CA TRP A 37 -21.24 10.60 -4.26
C TRP A 37 -22.29 9.86 -5.07
N THR A 38 -22.17 9.91 -6.40
CA THR A 38 -22.98 9.07 -7.28
C THR A 38 -22.65 7.60 -7.05
N ARG A 39 -23.60 6.69 -7.34
CA ARG A 39 -23.38 5.24 -7.23
C ARG A 39 -22.10 4.78 -7.94
N ARG A 40 -21.81 5.34 -9.13
CA ARG A 40 -20.60 5.04 -9.89
C ARG A 40 -19.31 5.48 -9.17
N GLN A 41 -19.32 6.66 -8.57
CA GLN A 41 -18.18 7.17 -7.78
C GLN A 41 -17.94 6.30 -6.54
N SER A 42 -19.00 5.97 -5.80
CA SER A 42 -18.91 5.08 -4.64
C SER A 42 -18.36 3.70 -5.02
N THR A 43 -18.88 3.07 -6.08
CA THR A 43 -18.35 1.77 -6.55
C THR A 43 -16.89 1.87 -7.00
N THR A 44 -16.50 2.97 -7.66
CA THR A 44 -15.11 3.18 -8.09
C THR A 44 -14.17 3.32 -6.90
N TYR A 45 -14.57 4.12 -5.90
CA TYR A 45 -13.83 4.30 -4.66
C TYR A 45 -13.71 3.00 -3.87
N GLU A 46 -14.81 2.28 -3.66
CA GLU A 46 -14.83 0.99 -2.96
C GLU A 46 -13.93 -0.04 -3.63
N THR A 47 -13.91 -0.08 -4.97
CA THR A 47 -13.02 -0.95 -5.74
C THR A 47 -11.56 -0.59 -5.51
N ALA A 48 -11.22 0.71 -5.53
CA ALA A 48 -9.86 1.16 -5.26
C ALA A 48 -9.43 0.84 -3.82
N VAL A 49 -10.31 1.06 -2.83
CA VAL A 49 -10.04 0.71 -1.42
C VAL A 49 -9.83 -0.79 -1.26
N ARG A 50 -10.63 -1.61 -1.93
CA ARG A 50 -10.46 -3.08 -1.89
C ARG A 50 -9.11 -3.50 -2.47
N ALA A 51 -8.76 -2.99 -3.65
CA ALA A 51 -7.48 -3.27 -4.28
C ALA A 51 -6.29 -2.85 -3.41
N TRP A 52 -6.35 -1.65 -2.81
CA TRP A 52 -5.34 -1.21 -1.86
C TRP A 52 -5.22 -2.15 -0.65
N ARG A 53 -6.34 -2.53 -0.04
CA ARG A 53 -6.32 -3.45 1.12
C ARG A 53 -5.79 -4.84 0.77
N ASP A 54 -6.04 -5.32 -0.45
CA ASP A 54 -5.50 -6.61 -0.90
C ASP A 54 -3.98 -6.53 -1.05
N LEU A 55 -3.45 -5.45 -1.63
CA LEU A 55 -2.01 -5.20 -1.75
C LEU A 55 -1.32 -4.99 -0.39
N ASP A 56 -1.95 -4.24 0.52
CA ASP A 56 -1.38 -4.01 1.86
C ASP A 56 -1.33 -5.33 2.67
N ARG A 57 -2.36 -6.17 2.56
CA ARG A 57 -2.36 -7.51 3.17
C ARG A 57 -1.26 -8.41 2.60
N ASP A 58 -1.07 -8.41 1.28
CA ASP A 58 -0.01 -9.17 0.63
C ASP A 58 1.39 -8.69 1.06
N ALA A 59 1.61 -7.37 1.14
CA ALA A 59 2.86 -6.80 1.65
C ALA A 59 3.13 -7.19 3.11
N GLN A 60 2.11 -7.15 3.98
CA GLN A 60 2.23 -7.56 5.39
C GLN A 60 2.51 -9.06 5.54
N ALA A 61 1.86 -9.90 4.75
CA ALA A 61 2.11 -11.34 4.74
C ALA A 61 3.55 -11.63 4.34
N ALA A 62 4.04 -11.02 3.26
CA ALA A 62 5.41 -11.19 2.78
C ALA A 62 6.45 -10.71 3.81
N MET A 63 6.21 -9.57 4.47
CA MET A 63 7.09 -9.08 5.56
C MET A 63 7.13 -10.03 6.75
N THR A 64 5.98 -10.61 7.11
CA THR A 64 5.87 -11.56 8.22
C THR A 64 6.66 -12.83 7.93
N GLU A 65 6.57 -13.35 6.70
CA GLU A 65 7.34 -14.52 6.27
C GLU A 65 8.84 -14.22 6.23
N TYR A 66 9.25 -13.09 5.65
CA TYR A 66 10.65 -12.65 5.63
C TYR A 66 11.27 -12.54 7.03
N VAL A 67 10.51 -11.99 7.98
CA VAL A 67 10.93 -11.84 9.38
C VAL A 67 11.06 -13.19 10.07
N LYS A 68 10.12 -14.11 9.86
CA LYS A 68 10.17 -15.46 10.43
C LYS A 68 11.42 -16.22 10.00
N GLU A 69 11.84 -16.04 8.75
CA GLU A 69 13.03 -16.71 8.20
C GLU A 69 14.34 -16.01 8.57
N GLY A 70 14.35 -14.68 8.63
CA GLY A 70 15.55 -13.87 8.90
C GLY A 70 15.82 -13.57 10.39
N GLY A 71 14.88 -13.85 11.29
CA GLY A 71 15.01 -13.59 12.73
C GLY A 71 15.11 -12.10 13.11
N GLN A 72 14.75 -11.19 12.20
CA GLN A 72 14.80 -9.74 12.42
C GLN A 72 13.47 -9.20 12.98
N SER A 73 13.47 -8.08 13.69
CA SER A 73 12.19 -7.52 14.17
C SER A 73 11.37 -6.93 13.02
N LEU A 74 10.05 -7.19 13.04
CA LEU A 74 9.11 -6.69 12.03
C LEU A 74 9.17 -5.17 11.87
N HIS A 75 9.22 -4.44 12.99
CA HIS A 75 9.34 -2.99 12.99
C HIS A 75 10.60 -2.49 12.27
N LYS A 76 11.74 -3.19 12.42
CA LYS A 76 12.99 -2.81 11.76
C LYS A 76 12.93 -3.03 10.25
N ILE A 77 12.32 -4.13 9.81
CA ILE A 77 12.10 -4.41 8.39
C ILE A 77 11.14 -3.40 7.79
N GLU A 78 10.03 -3.13 8.44
CA GLU A 78 9.03 -2.17 7.96
C GLU A 78 9.63 -0.77 7.79
N ALA A 79 10.45 -0.31 8.75
CA ALA A 79 11.17 0.95 8.62
C ALA A 79 12.14 0.97 7.43
N LYS A 80 12.89 -0.13 7.21
CA LYS A 80 13.81 -0.25 6.07
C LYS A 80 13.07 -0.26 4.73
N VAL A 81 11.96 -1.00 4.64
CA VAL A 81 11.13 -1.08 3.43
C VAL A 81 10.53 0.28 3.13
N ARG A 82 9.93 0.96 4.12
CA ARG A 82 9.41 2.33 3.96
C ARG A 82 10.49 3.30 3.45
N LYS A 83 11.68 3.25 4.04
CA LYS A 83 12.81 4.08 3.60
C LYS A 83 13.20 3.77 2.15
N ALA A 84 13.32 2.49 1.79
CA ALA A 84 13.67 2.08 0.44
C ALA A 84 12.61 2.48 -0.61
N VAL A 85 11.32 2.40 -0.25
CA VAL A 85 10.23 2.90 -1.10
C VAL A 85 10.38 4.41 -1.33
N GLN A 86 10.64 5.19 -0.29
CA GLN A 86 10.85 6.64 -0.40
C GLN A 86 12.09 6.98 -1.23
N ASP A 87 13.22 6.35 -0.94
CA ASP A 87 14.50 6.59 -1.63
C ASP A 87 14.38 6.20 -3.13
N GLY A 88 13.62 5.15 -3.46
CA GLY A 88 13.34 4.73 -4.85
C GLY A 88 12.29 5.56 -5.59
N ASP A 89 11.51 6.38 -4.88
CA ASP A 89 10.56 7.34 -5.48
C ASP A 89 11.23 8.69 -5.80
N GLN A 90 12.28 9.07 -5.05
CA GLN A 90 13.04 10.30 -5.27
C GLN A 90 14.08 10.23 -6.41
N GLY A 91 14.22 9.08 -7.06
CA GLY A 91 15.21 8.82 -8.12
C GLY A 91 14.68 8.90 -9.56
N MET A 92 13.48 9.43 -9.80
CA MET A 92 12.84 9.53 -11.12
C MET A 92 12.55 10.97 -11.53
#